data_AF-A0A0G0SD41-F1
#
_entry.id   AF-A0A0G0SD41-F1
#
_cell.length_a   1.000
_cell.length_b   1.000
_cell.length_c   1.000
_cell.angle_alpha   90.00
_cell.angle_beta   90.00
_cell.angle_gamma   90.00
#
_symmetry.space_group_name_H-M   'P 1'
#
loop_
_entity.id
_entity.type
_entity.pdbx_description
1 polymer ?
#
loop_
_entity_poly.entity_id
_entity_poly.type
_entity_poly.pdbx_seq_one_letter_code
_entity_poly.pdbx_strand_id
1 'polypeptide(L)' 'MEHAVSPQARAYLSGFFLTYLIQLFVHVGMNMGMLPVTGLPFPLLSAGGSSLLATTMGLGIALGAYRK' A
#
# COMPACT_ATOMS: atom_id res chain seq x y z
N MET A 1 8.25 27.02 7.23
CA MET A 1 7.57 26.61 5.98
C MET A 1 8.37 25.51 5.29
N GLU A 2 8.81 24.47 6.01
CA GLU A 2 10.00 23.67 5.64
C GLU A 2 9.69 22.18 5.35
N HIS A 3 8.46 21.87 4.96
CA HIS A 3 8.07 20.53 4.51
C HIS A 3 7.90 20.51 2.99
N ALA A 4 8.95 20.87 2.26
CA ALA A 4 8.98 20.72 0.81
C ALA A 4 9.22 19.25 0.46
N VAL A 5 8.22 18.41 0.69
CA VAL A 5 8.25 17.00 0.28
C VAL A 5 8.52 16.98 -1.22
N SER A 6 9.69 16.45 -1.61
CA SER A 6 10.14 16.45 -3.00
C SER A 6 9.06 15.91 -3.95
N PRO A 7 8.96 16.40 -5.20
CA PRO A 7 7.99 15.90 -6.17
C PRO A 7 8.02 14.36 -6.31
N GLN A 8 9.21 13.77 -6.22
CA GLN A 8 9.43 12.33 -6.27
C GLN A 8 8.86 11.62 -5.04
N ALA A 9 9.07 12.17 -3.84
CA ALA A 9 8.49 11.61 -2.61
C ALA A 9 6.96 11.68 -2.61
N ARG A 10 6.38 12.78 -3.11
CA ARG A 10 4.92 12.90 -3.25
C ARG A 10 4.34 11.86 -4.22
N ALA A 11 4.98 11.67 -5.37
CA ALA A 11 4.58 10.66 -6.33
C ALA A 11 4.65 9.25 -5.73
N TYR A 12 5.76 8.92 -5.05
CA TYR A 12 5.91 7.63 -4.37
C TYR A 12 4.82 7.40 -3.32
N LEU A 13 4.60 8.36 -2.40
CA LEU A 13 3.59 8.24 -1.35
C LEU A 13 2.18 8.06 -1.93
N SER A 14 1.84 8.83 -2.97
CA SER A 14 0.52 8.74 -3.62
C SER A 14 0.31 7.40 -4.33
N GLY A 15 1.31 6.90 -5.07
CA GLY A 15 1.22 5.61 -5.76
C GLY A 15 1.24 4.43 -4.78
N PHE A 16 2.05 4.52 -3.73
CA PHE A 16 2.08 3.56 -2.65
C PHE A 16 0.69 3.46 -2.00
N PHE A 17 0.11 4.58 -1.55
CA PHE A 17 -1.24 4.64 -1.00
C PHE A 17 -2.32 4.10 -1.95
N LEU A 18 -2.27 4.49 -3.23
CA LEU A 18 -3.21 4.02 -4.24
C LEU A 18 -3.18 2.48 -4.40
N THR A 19 -2.01 1.86 -4.27
CA THR A 19 -1.88 0.40 -4.34
C THR A 19 -2.67 -0.30 -3.22
N TYR A 20 -2.60 0.22 -1.98
CA TYR A 20 -3.40 -0.29 -0.85
C TYR A 20 -4.89 -0.07 -1.06
N LEU A 21 -5.26 1.10 -1.60
CA LEU A 21 -6.65 1.46 -1.85
C LEU A 21 -7.26 0.52 -2.89
N ILE A 22 -6.56 0.22 -3.99
CA ILE A 22 -7.01 -0.76 -4.98
C ILE A 22 -7.12 -2.15 -4.37
N GLN A 23 -6.14 -2.60 -3.58
CA GLN A 23 -6.21 -3.89 -2.90
C GLN A 23 -7.42 -4.00 -1.97
N LEU A 24 -7.75 -2.92 -1.25
CA LEU A 24 -8.95 -2.83 -0.41
C LEU A 24 -10.23 -2.98 -1.24
N PHE A 25 -10.36 -2.21 -2.33
CA PHE A 25 -11.54 -2.29 -3.21
C PHE A 25 -11.71 -3.68 -3.82
N VAL A 26 -10.62 -4.30 -4.29
CA VAL A 26 -10.66 -5.66 -4.84
C VAL A 26 -11.07 -6.66 -3.76
N HIS A 27 -10.53 -6.56 -2.54
CA HIS A 27 -10.93 -7.41 -1.41
C HIS A 27 -12.40 -7.29 -1.06
N VAL A 28 -12.90 -6.06 -0.97
CA VAL A 28 -14.30 -5.80 -0.69
C VAL A 28 -15.19 -6.35 -1.82
N GLY A 29 -14.80 -6.14 -3.08
CA GLY A 29 -15.51 -6.73 -4.23
C GLY A 29 -15.50 -8.25 -4.26
N MET A 30 -14.40 -8.90 -3.83
CA MET A 30 -14.34 -10.36 -3.67
C MET A 30 -15.29 -10.84 -2.56
N ASN A 31 -15.32 -10.16 -1.40
CA ASN A 31 -16.21 -10.52 -0.28
C ASN A 31 -17.69 -10.29 -0.60
N MET A 32 -18.01 -9.33 -1.47
CA MET A 32 -19.36 -9.11 -1.99
C MET A 32 -19.73 -10.04 -3.16
N GLY A 33 -18.84 -10.94 -3.58
CA GLY A 33 -19.07 -11.85 -4.71
C GLY A 33 -19.10 -11.17 -6.09
N MET A 34 -18.69 -9.91 -6.18
CA MET A 34 -18.67 -9.13 -7.43
C MET A 34 -17.42 -9.38 -8.28
N LEU A 35 -16.31 -9.76 -7.63
CA LEU A 35 -15.02 -10.01 -8.28
C LEU A 35 -14.55 -11.44 -8.02
N PRO A 36 -13.79 -12.05 -8.96
CA PRO A 36 -13.25 -13.39 -8.77
C PRO A 36 -12.26 -13.43 -7.59
N VAL A 37 -12.31 -14.51 -6.80
CA VAL A 37 -11.42 -14.71 -5.65
C VAL A 37 -10.02 -15.03 -6.15
N THR A 38 -9.10 -14.07 -6.03
CA THR A 38 -7.72 -14.16 -6.54
C THR A 38 -6.68 -14.48 -5.46
N GLY A 39 -7.10 -14.57 -4.19
CA GLY A 39 -6.18 -14.88 -3.08
C GLY A 39 -5.19 -13.75 -2.76
N LEU A 40 -5.47 -12.53 -3.23
CA LEU A 40 -4.63 -11.36 -2.97
C LEU A 40 -4.46 -11.16 -1.46
N PRO A 41 -3.23 -11.05 -0.93
CA PRO A 41 -3.01 -10.81 0.49
C PRO A 41 -3.51 -9.41 0.87
N PHE A 42 -4.32 -9.30 1.93
CA PHE A 42 -4.69 -8.01 2.47
C PHE A 42 -3.44 -7.34 3.06
N PRO A 43 -3.09 -6.13 2.63
CA PRO A 43 -1.92 -5.47 3.16
C PRO A 43 -2.06 -5.25 4.66
N LEU A 44 -1.00 -5.55 5.42
CA LEU A 44 -0.92 -5.48 6.89
C LEU A 44 -1.77 -6.49 7.69
N LEU A 45 -2.70 -7.21 7.06
CA LEU A 45 -3.57 -8.20 7.73
C LEU A 45 -3.45 -9.62 7.16
N SER A 46 -2.71 -9.81 6.06
CA SER A 46 -2.50 -11.13 5.45
C SER A 46 -1.54 -12.00 6.27
N ALA A 47 -1.87 -13.29 6.38
CA ALA A 47 -0.98 -14.34 6.89
C ALA A 47 0.19 -14.69 5.94
N GLY A 48 0.33 -13.99 4.80
CA GLY A 48 1.45 -14.17 3.87
C GLY A 48 2.70 -13.40 4.31
N GLY A 49 3.69 -14.10 4.87
CA GLY A 49 4.94 -13.50 5.35
C GLY A 49 5.68 -12.64 4.33
N SER A 50 5.73 -13.05 3.05
CA SER A 50 6.34 -12.27 1.97
C SER A 50 5.61 -10.95 1.68
N SER A 51 4.27 -10.96 1.77
CA SER A 51 3.46 -9.75 1.58
C SER A 51 3.64 -8.79 2.76
N LEU A 52 3.77 -9.32 3.98
CA LEU A 52 4.06 -8.52 5.16
C LEU A 52 5.43 -7.85 5.05
N LEU A 53 6.46 -8.59 4.64
CA LEU A 53 7.81 -8.05 4.43
C LEU A 53 7.84 -6.97 3.34
N ALA A 54 7.18 -7.19 2.20
CA ALA A 54 7.10 -6.19 1.14
C ALA A 54 6.40 -4.90 1.63
N THR A 55 5.33 -5.06 2.40
CA THR A 55 4.56 -3.94 2.97
C THR A 55 5.38 -3.13 3.98
N THR A 56 6.09 -3.80 4.90
CA THR A 56 6.90 -3.12 5.93
C THR A 56 8.12 -2.43 5.33
N MET A 57 8.76 -3.02 4.31
CA MET A 57 9.83 -2.36 3.56
C MET A 57 9.32 -1.10 2.85
N GLY A 58 8.18 -1.19 2.16
CA GLY A 58 7.57 -0.03 1.50
C GLY A 58 7.20 1.09 2.48
N LEU A 59 6.67 0.74 3.66
CA LEU A 59 6.40 1.69 4.74
C LEU A 59 7.67 2.35 5.27
N GLY A 60 8.78 1.61 5.39
CA GLY A 60 10.08 2.17 5.77
C GLY A 60 10.58 3.23 4.78
N ILE A 61 10.41 2.99 3.47
CA ILE A 61 10.75 3.96 2.42
C ILE A 61 9.83 5.18 2.50
N ALA A 62 8.52 4.97 2.68
CA ALA A 62 7.55 6.05 2.83
C ALA A 62 7.87 6.96 4.03
N LEU A 63 8.22 6.37 5.17
CA LEU A 63 8.59 7.10 6.39
C LEU A 63 9.89 7.90 6.19
N GLY A 64 10.89 7.30 5.53
CA GLY A 64 12.15 7.96 5.18
C GLY A 64 11.97 9.11 4.19
N ALA A 65 11.04 8.97 3.23
CA ALA A 65 10.71 10.00 2.26
C ALA A 65 9.91 11.16 2.86
N TYR A 66 9.11 10.90 3.90
CA TYR A 66 8.37 11.93 4.62
C TYR A 66 9.24 12.72 5.61
N ARG A 67 10.27 12.08 6.18
CA ARG A 67 11.13 12.68 7.20
C ARG A 67 12.32 13.47 6.62
N LYS A 68 12.52 13.41 5.29
CA LYS A 68 13.47 14.24 4.54
C LYS A 68 12.82 15.53 4.08
#